data_AF-A0A2W6U4Q4-F1
#
_entry.id   AF-A0A2W6U4Q4-F1
#
_cell.length_a   1.000
_cell.length_b   1.000
_cell.length_c   1.000
_cell.angle_alpha   90.00
_cell.angle_beta   90.00
_cell.angle_gamma   90.00
#
_symmetry.space_group_name_H-M   'P 1'
#
loop_
_entity.id
_entity.type
_entity.pdbx_description
1 polymer ?
#
loop_
_entity_poly.entity_id
_entity_poly.type
_entity_poly.pdbx_seq_one_letter_code
_entity_poly.pdbx_strand_id
1 'polypeptide(L)'
;MALAVASLFSAPASSRRAPAALDAPLVMTDMHLHDPWIVADEASRTYYLFTRNEAPMTGDHRLGTMVYASRDLKHWTRPKLAFVLPEGTWADAGAWAPEVHRWKGKWYLFTTFHNSRAVTGQVGPRETYRRGTVLAVSDTVDGPYRLVRDGEPIVPKDRMTLDGSLYVDPQGKPWIVYAHEWWQTVGGTMEAAPLADDLAIAGSPLTLFKASEGPWVVGQKQPQGDTVYVTDGPELYRTKTGALLMLWSSYGAKGYVEAQARSKSGSIEGPWEQLGPLVQRDSGHGMLFRAFDGRLMMILHRPFANALGKLYEMRDEGDRLSVVREATELDGEAYPTHPCVAGHSSFDGATPGC
;
A
#
# COMPACT_ATOMS: atom_id res chain seq x y z
N MET A 1 56.06 -43.59 -10.45
CA MET A 1 54.71 -43.63 -9.84
C MET A 1 54.63 -42.44 -8.89
N ALA A 2 53.75 -41.44 -9.01
CA ALA A 2 52.70 -41.10 -9.95
C ALA A 2 52.49 -39.57 -9.85
N LEU A 3 52.27 -38.86 -10.97
CA LEU A 3 51.86 -37.45 -10.96
C LEU A 3 50.37 -37.37 -10.65
N ALA A 4 49.99 -36.61 -9.62
CA ALA A 4 48.60 -36.28 -9.34
C ALA A 4 48.21 -34.99 -10.09
N VAL A 5 47.31 -35.12 -11.06
CA VAL A 5 46.69 -34.00 -11.78
C VAL A 5 45.44 -33.59 -11.00
N ALA A 6 45.41 -32.38 -10.46
CA ALA A 6 44.23 -31.80 -9.84
C ALA A 6 43.32 -31.20 -10.93
N SER A 7 42.17 -31.84 -11.17
CA SER A 7 41.14 -31.34 -12.08
C SER A 7 40.25 -30.33 -11.36
N LEU A 8 40.34 -29.06 -11.74
CA LEU A 8 39.39 -28.02 -11.36
C LEU A 8 38.09 -28.21 -12.15
N PHE A 9 37.03 -28.63 -11.48
CA PHE A 9 35.68 -28.62 -12.05
C PHE A 9 35.11 -27.20 -11.97
N SER A 10 35.07 -26.50 -13.10
CA SER A 10 34.24 -25.30 -13.25
C SER A 10 32.77 -25.72 -13.36
N ALA A 11 31.97 -25.40 -12.35
CA ALA A 11 30.52 -25.48 -12.46
C ALA A 11 30.01 -24.44 -13.48
N PRO A 12 29.00 -24.77 -14.31
CA PRO A 12 28.48 -23.80 -15.26
C PRO A 12 27.72 -22.71 -14.51
N ALA A 13 28.07 -21.46 -14.76
CA ALA A 13 27.28 -20.31 -14.32
C ALA A 13 25.91 -20.40 -14.99
N SER A 14 24.86 -20.65 -14.20
CA SER A 14 23.47 -20.54 -14.64
C SER A 14 23.17 -19.08 -14.97
N SER A 15 23.20 -18.72 -16.26
CA SER A 15 22.66 -17.44 -16.72
C SER A 15 21.14 -17.46 -16.53
N ARG A 16 20.65 -16.78 -15.49
CA ARG A 16 19.22 -16.45 -15.39
C ARG A 16 18.91 -15.43 -16.48
N ARG A 17 18.39 -15.92 -17.61
CA ARG A 17 17.86 -15.09 -18.69
C ARG A 17 16.71 -14.25 -18.12
N ALA A 18 16.78 -12.92 -18.25
CA ALA A 18 15.62 -12.08 -17.98
C ALA A 18 14.46 -12.56 -18.87
N PRO A 19 13.21 -12.65 -18.36
CA PRO A 19 12.08 -12.94 -19.21
C PRO A 19 12.06 -11.90 -20.34
N ALA A 20 12.03 -12.39 -21.58
CA ALA A 20 11.85 -11.52 -22.73
C ALA A 20 10.48 -10.84 -22.61
N ALA A 21 10.31 -9.67 -23.23
CA ALA A 21 9.06 -8.89 -23.24
C ALA A 21 7.78 -9.68 -23.64
N LEU A 22 7.93 -10.91 -24.14
CA LEU A 22 6.83 -11.85 -24.41
C LEU A 22 6.07 -12.31 -23.16
N ASP A 23 6.71 -12.34 -21.98
CA ASP A 23 6.06 -12.81 -20.73
C ASP A 23 5.43 -11.68 -19.90
N ALA A 24 5.76 -10.42 -20.22
CA ALA A 24 5.33 -9.21 -19.52
C ALA A 24 4.76 -8.16 -20.49
N PRO A 25 3.56 -8.41 -21.07
CA PRO A 25 3.06 -7.61 -22.19
C PRO A 25 2.40 -6.29 -21.77
N LEU A 26 2.10 -6.10 -20.49
CA LEU A 26 1.34 -4.94 -20.01
C LEU A 26 2.27 -3.79 -19.65
N VAL A 27 1.83 -2.57 -19.90
CA VAL A 27 2.36 -1.36 -19.26
C VAL A 27 1.34 -0.82 -18.25
N MET A 28 1.74 0.10 -17.38
CA MET A 28 0.87 0.57 -16.29
C MET A 28 -0.43 1.23 -16.77
N THR A 29 -0.45 1.83 -17.96
CA THR A 29 -1.66 2.39 -18.59
C THR A 29 -2.68 1.33 -19.01
N ASP A 30 -2.28 0.05 -19.13
CA ASP A 30 -3.18 -1.07 -19.42
C ASP A 30 -3.75 -1.70 -18.14
N MET A 31 -3.38 -1.18 -16.97
CA MET A 31 -3.67 -1.77 -15.67
C MET A 31 -4.55 -0.82 -14.85
N HIS A 32 -5.79 -1.25 -14.57
CA HIS A 32 -6.62 -0.58 -13.57
C HIS A 32 -6.08 -0.89 -12.18
N LEU A 33 -5.69 0.14 -11.45
CA LEU A 33 -4.97 0.04 -10.18
C LEU A 33 -5.57 1.03 -9.18
N HIS A 34 -6.48 0.54 -8.35
CA HIS A 34 -6.91 1.25 -7.14
C HIS A 34 -6.13 0.67 -5.95
N ASP A 35 -5.59 1.54 -5.11
CA ASP A 35 -4.76 1.19 -3.92
C ASP A 35 -3.64 0.18 -4.24
N PRO A 36 -2.70 0.51 -5.15
CA PRO A 36 -1.63 -0.41 -5.54
C PRO A 36 -0.59 -0.60 -4.43
N TRP A 37 -0.18 -1.85 -4.18
CA TRP A 37 0.90 -2.19 -3.25
C TRP A 37 2.04 -2.93 -3.92
N ILE A 38 3.27 -2.41 -3.86
CA ILE A 38 4.46 -3.07 -4.45
C ILE A 38 5.36 -3.69 -3.39
N VAL A 39 5.66 -4.97 -3.56
CA VAL A 39 6.76 -5.66 -2.87
C VAL A 39 7.93 -5.82 -3.82
N ALA A 40 9.06 -5.19 -3.53
CA ALA A 40 10.34 -5.47 -4.19
C ALA A 40 11.00 -6.70 -3.54
N ASP A 41 10.76 -7.89 -4.08
CA ASP A 41 11.31 -9.13 -3.53
C ASP A 41 12.75 -9.35 -4.00
N GLU A 42 13.70 -9.17 -3.09
CA GLU A 42 15.12 -9.34 -3.35
C GLU A 42 15.51 -10.77 -3.73
N ALA A 43 14.83 -11.78 -3.18
CA ALA A 43 15.18 -13.19 -3.41
C ALA A 43 14.93 -13.60 -4.86
N SER A 44 13.77 -13.20 -5.40
CA SER A 44 13.43 -13.43 -6.79
C SER A 44 13.98 -12.36 -7.73
N ARG A 45 14.30 -11.16 -7.23
CA ARG A 45 14.57 -9.91 -7.99
C ARG A 45 13.38 -9.49 -8.85
N THR A 46 12.18 -9.57 -8.28
CA THR A 46 10.91 -9.23 -8.93
C THR A 46 10.11 -8.25 -8.07
N TYR A 47 9.50 -7.27 -8.73
CA TYR A 47 8.46 -6.43 -8.14
C TYR A 47 7.11 -7.13 -8.28
N TYR A 48 6.40 -7.28 -7.18
CA TYR A 48 5.06 -7.82 -7.14
C TYR A 48 4.07 -6.71 -6.79
N LEU A 49 3.14 -6.41 -7.69
CA LEU A 49 2.12 -5.37 -7.49
C LEU A 49 0.78 -6.02 -7.18
N PHE A 50 0.24 -5.74 -6.00
CA PHE A 50 -1.04 -6.22 -5.52
C PHE A 50 -2.10 -5.12 -5.65
N THR A 51 -3.30 -5.52 -6.05
CA THR A 51 -4.50 -4.68 -6.06
C THR A 51 -5.74 -5.59 -6.01
N ARG A 52 -6.92 -5.01 -5.80
CA ARG A 52 -8.19 -5.75 -5.84
C ARG A 52 -8.30 -6.54 -7.15
N ASN A 53 -8.93 -7.71 -7.11
CA ASN A 53 -9.17 -8.48 -8.32
C ASN A 53 -10.12 -7.70 -9.26
N GLU A 54 -9.68 -7.49 -10.49
CA GLU A 54 -10.49 -6.95 -11.57
C GLU A 54 -10.77 -8.07 -12.57
N ALA A 55 -12.03 -8.49 -12.68
CA ALA A 55 -12.44 -9.58 -13.57
C ALA A 55 -12.00 -9.40 -15.03
N PRO A 56 -11.99 -8.18 -15.62
CA PRO A 56 -11.44 -7.97 -16.96
C PRO A 56 -9.95 -8.34 -17.11
N MET A 57 -9.19 -8.33 -16.01
CA MET A 57 -7.74 -8.59 -16.02
C MET A 57 -7.41 -10.07 -15.77
N THR A 58 -8.19 -10.74 -14.92
CA THR A 58 -7.94 -12.14 -14.52
C THR A 58 -8.88 -13.16 -15.18
N GLY A 59 -10.02 -12.72 -15.71
CA GLY A 59 -11.09 -13.60 -16.17
C GLY A 59 -11.90 -14.25 -15.04
N ASP A 60 -11.72 -13.82 -13.79
CA ASP A 60 -12.36 -14.40 -12.61
C ASP A 60 -13.15 -13.34 -11.83
N HIS A 61 -14.41 -13.63 -11.51
CA HIS A 61 -15.32 -12.70 -10.82
C HIS A 61 -15.30 -12.81 -9.30
N ARG A 62 -14.52 -13.75 -8.73
CA ARG A 62 -14.48 -13.94 -7.28
C ARG A 62 -13.80 -12.76 -6.58
N LEU A 63 -14.28 -12.44 -5.38
CA LEU A 63 -13.71 -11.39 -4.53
C LEU A 63 -12.33 -11.82 -4.05
N GLY A 64 -11.34 -10.93 -4.18
CA GLY A 64 -9.98 -11.26 -3.79
C GLY A 64 -8.96 -10.26 -4.30
N THR A 65 -7.71 -10.67 -4.29
CA THR A 65 -6.54 -9.85 -4.63
C THR A 65 -5.81 -10.50 -5.79
N MET A 66 -5.50 -9.70 -6.80
CA MET A 66 -4.66 -10.13 -7.92
C MET A 66 -3.24 -9.58 -7.76
N VAL A 67 -2.28 -10.24 -8.40
CA VAL A 67 -0.87 -9.85 -8.38
C VAL A 67 -0.29 -9.83 -9.79
N TYR A 68 0.39 -8.73 -10.13
CA TYR A 68 1.25 -8.58 -11.29
C TYR A 68 2.71 -8.78 -10.89
N ALA A 69 3.56 -9.18 -11.82
CA ALA A 69 5.00 -9.26 -11.62
C ALA A 69 5.74 -8.39 -12.64
N SER A 70 6.84 -7.76 -12.23
CA SER A 70 7.73 -7.00 -13.11
C SER A 70 9.20 -7.16 -12.69
N ARG A 71 10.12 -7.01 -13.65
CA ARG A 71 11.57 -6.95 -13.40
C ARG A 71 12.12 -5.53 -13.45
N ASP A 72 11.37 -4.60 -14.03
CA ASP A 72 11.83 -3.26 -14.40
C ASP A 72 10.83 -2.14 -14.05
N LEU A 73 9.72 -2.46 -13.40
CA LEU A 73 8.58 -1.57 -13.08
C LEU A 73 7.83 -1.02 -14.29
N LYS A 74 8.27 -1.34 -15.51
CA LYS A 74 7.73 -0.82 -16.77
C LYS A 74 6.87 -1.85 -17.47
N HIS A 75 7.35 -3.09 -17.55
CA HIS A 75 6.67 -4.18 -18.20
C HIS A 75 6.15 -5.16 -17.14
N TRP A 76 4.86 -5.47 -17.21
CA TRP A 76 4.15 -6.27 -16.22
C TRP A 76 3.56 -7.52 -16.86
N THR A 77 3.63 -8.64 -16.14
CA THR A 77 2.94 -9.88 -16.52
C THR A 77 1.43 -9.67 -16.51
N ARG A 78 0.66 -10.52 -17.21
CA ARG A 78 -0.76 -10.64 -16.87
C ARG A 78 -0.91 -11.05 -15.41
N PRO A 79 -1.94 -10.55 -14.71
CA PRO A 79 -2.09 -10.86 -13.30
C PRO A 79 -2.60 -12.28 -13.09
N LYS A 80 -2.32 -12.84 -11.92
CA LYS A 80 -2.99 -14.02 -11.39
C LYS A 80 -3.67 -13.68 -10.06
N LEU A 81 -4.60 -14.51 -9.63
CA LEU A 81 -5.16 -14.40 -8.28
C LEU A 81 -4.12 -14.83 -7.25
N ALA A 82 -3.78 -13.92 -6.34
CA ALA A 82 -2.96 -14.21 -5.17
C ALA A 82 -3.84 -14.69 -4.01
N PHE A 83 -5.04 -14.15 -3.89
CA PHE A 83 -6.00 -14.48 -2.86
C PHE A 83 -7.42 -14.48 -3.41
N VAL A 84 -8.24 -15.39 -2.92
CA VAL A 84 -9.69 -15.42 -3.16
C VAL A 84 -10.36 -15.58 -1.81
N LEU A 85 -11.33 -14.71 -1.51
CA LEU A 85 -12.16 -14.83 -0.32
C LEU A 85 -12.94 -16.15 -0.40
N PRO A 86 -12.78 -17.07 0.56
CA PRO A 86 -13.55 -18.32 0.59
C PRO A 86 -15.05 -18.06 0.68
N GLU A 87 -15.82 -18.93 0.06
CA GLU A 87 -17.28 -18.95 0.22
C GLU A 87 -17.67 -19.27 1.67
N GLY A 88 -18.84 -18.80 2.10
CA GLY A 88 -19.34 -19.01 3.46
C GLY A 88 -18.70 -18.12 4.53
N THR A 89 -17.78 -17.23 4.15
CA THR A 89 -17.29 -16.16 5.04
C THR A 89 -18.39 -15.11 5.27
N TRP A 90 -18.18 -14.24 6.26
CA TRP A 90 -19.15 -13.19 6.60
C TRP A 90 -19.23 -12.07 5.55
N ALA A 91 -18.19 -11.90 4.73
CA ALA A 91 -18.06 -10.80 3.79
C ALA A 91 -18.64 -11.16 2.42
N ASP A 92 -19.25 -10.18 1.75
CA ASP A 92 -19.81 -10.33 0.39
C ASP A 92 -19.39 -9.23 -0.58
N ALA A 93 -18.53 -8.30 -0.15
CA ALA A 93 -17.94 -7.24 -0.96
C ALA A 93 -16.63 -6.72 -0.35
N GLY A 94 -15.96 -5.82 -1.07
CA GLY A 94 -14.68 -5.23 -0.66
C GLY A 94 -13.50 -5.74 -1.49
N ALA A 95 -12.56 -6.41 -0.82
CA ALA A 95 -11.20 -6.69 -1.31
C ALA A 95 -10.40 -5.41 -1.60
N TRP A 96 -10.59 -4.39 -0.76
CA TRP A 96 -9.94 -3.09 -0.91
C TRP A 96 -8.55 -3.07 -0.31
N ALA A 97 -7.71 -2.17 -0.83
CA ALA A 97 -6.39 -1.82 -0.30
C ALA A 97 -5.56 -3.01 0.20
N PRO A 98 -5.19 -3.96 -0.69
CA PRO A 98 -4.40 -5.10 -0.28
C PRO A 98 -2.95 -4.69 0.00
N GLU A 99 -2.47 -4.89 1.22
CA GLU A 99 -1.06 -4.75 1.59
C GLU A 99 -0.42 -6.11 1.87
N VAL A 100 0.81 -6.29 1.40
CA VAL A 100 1.57 -7.53 1.59
C VAL A 100 2.83 -7.26 2.40
N HIS A 101 2.88 -7.87 3.58
CA HIS A 101 3.94 -7.69 4.56
C HIS A 101 4.67 -8.99 4.84
N ARG A 102 6.00 -8.90 5.04
CA ARG A 102 6.78 -10.05 5.51
C ARG A 102 6.83 -10.03 7.04
N TRP A 103 6.38 -11.11 7.66
CA TRP A 103 6.39 -11.25 9.12
C TRP A 103 6.75 -12.69 9.52
N LYS A 104 7.70 -12.85 10.46
CA LYS A 104 8.13 -14.15 11.00
C LYS A 104 8.34 -15.26 9.94
N GLY A 105 8.97 -14.90 8.82
CA GLY A 105 9.32 -15.84 7.75
C GLY A 105 8.20 -16.18 6.77
N LYS A 106 7.00 -15.60 6.92
CA LYS A 106 5.86 -15.76 6.00
C LYS A 106 5.44 -14.42 5.41
N TRP A 107 4.60 -14.48 4.38
CA TRP A 107 3.96 -13.33 3.77
C TRP A 107 2.53 -13.24 4.26
N TYR A 108 2.13 -12.04 4.67
CA TYR A 108 0.80 -11.75 5.18
C TYR A 108 0.14 -10.70 4.31
N LEU A 109 -1.05 -11.02 3.81
CA LEU A 109 -1.92 -10.12 3.09
C LEU A 109 -2.93 -9.52 4.07
N PHE A 110 -2.98 -8.20 4.11
CA PHE A 110 -3.99 -7.40 4.78
C PHE A 110 -4.91 -6.85 3.70
N THR A 111 -6.22 -7.08 3.80
CA THR A 111 -7.16 -6.51 2.83
C THR A 111 -8.53 -6.30 3.47
N THR A 112 -9.20 -5.22 3.08
CA THR A 112 -10.46 -4.81 3.70
C THR A 112 -11.65 -5.41 2.98
N PHE A 113 -12.55 -6.00 3.76
CA PHE A 113 -13.82 -6.55 3.31
C PHE A 113 -14.99 -5.91 4.04
N HIS A 114 -16.18 -6.01 3.47
CA HIS A 114 -17.40 -5.58 4.12
C HIS A 114 -18.61 -6.46 3.77
N ASN A 115 -19.68 -6.28 4.54
CA ASN A 115 -21.00 -6.82 4.26
C ASN A 115 -22.05 -5.82 4.76
N SER A 116 -22.73 -5.14 3.82
CA SER A 116 -23.73 -4.13 4.16
C SER A 116 -24.99 -4.70 4.81
N ARG A 117 -25.25 -6.01 4.68
CA ARG A 117 -26.36 -6.71 5.33
C ARG A 117 -26.04 -7.11 6.77
N ALA A 118 -24.77 -7.08 7.17
CA ALA A 118 -24.32 -7.37 8.53
C ALA A 118 -24.35 -6.09 9.37
N VAL A 119 -25.56 -5.59 9.64
CA VAL A 119 -25.80 -4.34 10.38
C VAL A 119 -25.24 -4.42 11.79
N THR A 120 -24.49 -3.39 12.19
CA THR A 120 -23.86 -3.26 13.52
C THR A 120 -24.49 -2.16 14.36
N GLY A 121 -25.27 -1.26 13.77
CA GLY A 121 -25.90 -0.15 14.47
C GLY A 121 -26.28 0.99 13.54
N GLN A 122 -26.38 2.20 14.10
CA GLN A 122 -26.76 3.40 13.36
C GLN A 122 -26.06 4.64 13.94
N VAL A 123 -25.55 5.51 13.07
CA VAL A 123 -24.96 6.81 13.44
C VAL A 123 -25.64 7.89 12.61
N GLY A 124 -26.47 8.69 13.26
CA GLY A 124 -27.31 9.67 12.57
C GLY A 124 -28.19 9.00 11.49
N PRO A 125 -28.10 9.41 10.22
CA PRO A 125 -28.86 8.82 9.12
C PRO A 125 -28.21 7.57 8.50
N ARG A 126 -27.05 7.13 9.01
CA ARG A 126 -26.27 6.02 8.42
C ARG A 126 -26.44 4.75 9.22
N GLU A 127 -26.87 3.69 8.55
CA GLU A 127 -26.74 2.34 9.06
C GLU A 127 -25.25 1.94 9.04
N THR A 128 -24.72 1.52 10.18
CA THR A 128 -23.37 0.97 10.27
C THR A 128 -23.43 -0.53 10.04
N TYR A 129 -22.40 -1.08 9.40
CA TYR A 129 -22.34 -2.48 9.05
C TYR A 129 -20.92 -3.00 9.15
N ARG A 130 -20.78 -4.31 9.15
CA ARG A 130 -19.47 -4.95 9.30
C ARG A 130 -18.54 -4.58 8.15
N ARG A 131 -17.42 -3.94 8.47
CA ARG A 131 -16.29 -3.65 7.59
C ARG A 131 -15.00 -3.75 8.39
N GLY A 132 -13.99 -4.42 7.83
CA GLY A 132 -12.71 -4.53 8.48
C GLY A 132 -11.65 -5.23 7.64
N THR A 133 -10.40 -4.98 7.98
CA THR A 133 -9.25 -5.66 7.40
C THR A 133 -9.17 -7.10 7.92
N VAL A 134 -9.08 -8.06 7.00
CA VAL A 134 -8.84 -9.47 7.31
C VAL A 134 -7.38 -9.81 7.03
N LEU A 135 -6.91 -10.92 7.59
CA LEU A 135 -5.56 -11.41 7.40
C LEU A 135 -5.56 -12.72 6.60
N ALA A 136 -4.66 -12.83 5.64
CA ALA A 136 -4.37 -14.08 4.96
C ALA A 136 -2.85 -14.31 4.92
N VAL A 137 -2.40 -15.57 4.83
CA VAL A 137 -0.98 -15.95 4.93
C VAL A 137 -0.54 -16.84 3.77
N SER A 138 0.69 -16.65 3.31
CA SER A 138 1.34 -17.44 2.27
C SER A 138 2.82 -17.71 2.61
N ASP A 139 3.37 -18.79 2.06
CA ASP A 139 4.81 -19.06 2.12
C ASP A 139 5.60 -18.30 1.02
N THR A 140 4.91 -17.87 -0.05
CA THR A 140 5.46 -17.11 -1.17
C THR A 140 4.76 -15.76 -1.31
N VAL A 141 5.50 -14.76 -1.78
CA VAL A 141 5.01 -13.38 -1.92
C VAL A 141 3.77 -13.29 -2.83
N ASP A 142 3.72 -14.07 -3.90
CA ASP A 142 2.66 -14.04 -4.91
C ASP A 142 1.53 -15.05 -4.67
N GLY A 143 1.42 -15.58 -3.44
CA GLY A 143 0.37 -16.50 -3.03
C GLY A 143 0.55 -17.94 -3.53
N PRO A 144 -0.46 -18.81 -3.36
CA PRO A 144 -1.81 -18.47 -2.89
C PRO A 144 -1.87 -18.19 -1.39
N TYR A 145 -2.51 -17.08 -1.01
CA TYR A 145 -2.78 -16.73 0.38
C TYR A 145 -3.97 -17.53 0.91
N ARG A 146 -3.88 -17.95 2.18
CA ARG A 146 -4.96 -18.63 2.90
C ARG A 146 -5.45 -17.77 4.05
N LEU A 147 -6.77 -17.68 4.19
CA LEU A 147 -7.42 -16.91 5.24
C LEU A 147 -6.95 -17.35 6.63
N VAL A 148 -6.77 -16.38 7.52
CA VAL A 148 -6.42 -16.57 8.92
C VAL A 148 -7.63 -16.22 9.78
N ARG A 149 -7.78 -16.87 10.95
CA ARG A 149 -8.87 -16.63 11.92
C ARG A 149 -10.27 -16.72 11.32
N ASP A 150 -10.49 -17.65 10.39
CA ASP A 150 -11.77 -17.84 9.70
C ASP A 150 -12.33 -16.56 9.03
N GLY A 151 -11.44 -15.60 8.73
CA GLY A 151 -11.77 -14.32 8.13
C GLY A 151 -12.29 -13.27 9.09
N GLU A 152 -12.25 -13.50 10.41
CA GLU A 152 -12.54 -12.46 11.37
C GLU A 152 -11.57 -11.27 11.20
N PRO A 153 -12.08 -10.02 11.14
CA PRO A 153 -11.25 -8.83 11.05
C PRO A 153 -10.24 -8.75 12.19
N ILE A 154 -9.11 -8.08 11.94
CA ILE A 154 -8.07 -7.88 12.96
C ILE A 154 -8.61 -7.01 14.10
N VAL A 155 -9.26 -5.90 13.74
CA VAL A 155 -9.92 -4.98 14.68
C VAL A 155 -11.35 -5.48 14.94
N PRO A 156 -11.85 -5.41 16.19
CA PRO A 156 -13.20 -5.86 16.54
C PRO A 156 -14.31 -5.32 15.61
N LYS A 157 -15.24 -6.21 15.24
CA LYS A 157 -16.27 -6.01 14.20
C LYS A 157 -17.35 -4.96 14.54
N ASP A 158 -17.37 -4.44 15.76
CA ASP A 158 -18.21 -3.31 16.17
C ASP A 158 -17.63 -1.97 15.70
N ARG A 159 -16.38 -1.96 15.24
CA ARG A 159 -15.72 -0.83 14.57
C ARG A 159 -15.71 -1.05 13.07
N MET A 160 -16.16 -0.06 12.31
CA MET A 160 -16.04 0.00 10.87
C MET A 160 -14.66 0.52 10.52
N THR A 161 -13.77 -0.37 10.12
CA THR A 161 -12.37 -0.03 9.82
C THR A 161 -11.98 -0.42 8.41
N LEU A 162 -10.96 0.26 7.89
CA LEU A 162 -10.39 -0.02 6.58
C LEU A 162 -8.88 0.28 6.59
N ASP A 163 -8.22 -0.16 5.52
CA ASP A 163 -6.81 0.09 5.23
C ASP A 163 -5.87 -0.24 6.39
N GLY A 164 -6.03 -1.43 6.97
CA GLY A 164 -5.16 -1.91 8.03
C GLY A 164 -3.76 -2.23 7.51
N SER A 165 -2.78 -1.44 7.94
CA SER A 165 -1.36 -1.57 7.62
C SER A 165 -0.56 -2.11 8.81
N LEU A 166 0.47 -2.92 8.53
CA LEU A 166 1.39 -3.43 9.55
C LEU A 166 2.55 -2.46 9.77
N TYR A 167 2.74 -2.06 11.03
CA TYR A 167 3.94 -1.34 11.47
C TYR A 167 4.68 -2.17 12.53
N VAL A 168 6.00 -2.30 12.39
CA VAL A 168 6.86 -2.94 13.39
C VAL A 168 7.74 -1.88 14.04
N ASP A 169 7.62 -1.73 15.35
CA ASP A 169 8.39 -0.73 16.08
C ASP A 169 9.89 -1.11 16.21
N PRO A 170 10.78 -0.18 16.65
CA PRO A 170 12.20 -0.48 16.81
C PRO A 170 12.51 -1.58 17.83
N GLN A 171 11.57 -1.93 18.69
CA GLN A 171 11.66 -3.03 19.65
C GLN A 171 11.17 -4.36 19.06
N GLY A 172 10.75 -4.37 17.79
CA GLY A 172 10.26 -5.55 17.09
C GLY A 172 8.81 -5.90 17.40
N LYS A 173 8.05 -5.01 18.03
CA LYS A 173 6.63 -5.26 18.34
C LYS A 173 5.75 -4.85 17.16
N PRO A 174 4.83 -5.72 16.72
CA PRO A 174 3.91 -5.40 15.64
C PRO A 174 2.75 -4.55 16.14
N TRP A 175 2.28 -3.66 15.28
CA TRP A 175 1.12 -2.79 15.44
C TRP A 175 0.31 -2.84 14.16
N ILE A 176 -1.01 -2.78 14.28
CA ILE A 176 -1.87 -2.41 13.15
C ILE A 176 -2.11 -0.90 13.22
N VAL A 177 -2.02 -0.23 12.08
CA VAL A 177 -2.47 1.16 11.89
C VAL A 177 -3.57 1.14 10.85
N TYR A 178 -4.67 1.83 11.11
CA TYR A 178 -5.86 1.73 10.27
C TYR A 178 -6.70 3.00 10.33
N ALA A 179 -7.59 3.15 9.34
CA ALA A 179 -8.63 4.16 9.35
C ALA A 179 -9.87 3.64 10.08
N HIS A 180 -10.34 4.40 11.07
CA HIS A 180 -11.68 4.21 11.64
C HIS A 180 -12.65 5.09 10.85
N GLU A 181 -13.51 4.41 10.10
CA GLU A 181 -14.20 4.99 8.96
C GLU A 181 -15.10 6.15 9.37
N TRP A 182 -15.00 7.24 8.59
CA TRP A 182 -15.86 8.42 8.69
C TRP A 182 -17.36 8.10 8.62
N TRP A 183 -17.75 6.97 8.02
CA TRP A 183 -19.14 6.50 7.99
C TRP A 183 -19.69 6.26 9.40
N GLN A 184 -18.87 5.72 10.30
CA GLN A 184 -19.22 5.49 11.70
C GLN A 184 -18.84 6.68 12.59
N THR A 185 -17.77 7.41 12.27
CA THR A 185 -17.21 8.45 13.16
C THR A 185 -17.60 9.88 12.78
N VAL A 186 -18.16 10.10 11.58
CA VAL A 186 -18.37 11.41 10.91
C VAL A 186 -17.05 12.12 10.57
N GLY A 187 -16.17 12.29 11.56
CA GLY A 187 -14.78 12.69 11.36
C GLY A 187 -13.86 11.48 11.48
N GLY A 188 -13.41 10.96 10.33
CA GLY A 188 -12.48 9.84 10.25
C GLY A 188 -11.23 10.05 11.10
N THR A 189 -10.74 8.96 11.67
CA THR A 189 -9.57 8.97 12.53
C THR A 189 -8.55 7.94 12.09
N MET A 190 -7.27 8.30 12.15
CA MET A 190 -6.19 7.31 12.13
C MET A 190 -6.01 6.75 13.52
N GLU A 191 -5.98 5.43 13.62
CA GLU A 191 -5.84 4.71 14.87
C GLU A 191 -4.75 3.65 14.76
N ALA A 192 -4.17 3.27 15.90
CA ALA A 192 -3.25 2.15 15.99
C ALA A 192 -3.59 1.25 17.16
N ALA A 193 -3.27 -0.03 17.06
CA ALA A 193 -3.39 -0.97 18.17
C ALA A 193 -2.23 -1.97 18.17
N PRO A 194 -1.73 -2.37 19.35
CA PRO A 194 -0.64 -3.33 19.42
C PRO A 194 -1.15 -4.71 19.00
N LEU A 195 -0.30 -5.44 18.28
CA LEU A 195 -0.55 -6.81 17.88
C LEU A 195 0.32 -7.78 18.67
N ALA A 196 -0.16 -9.01 18.81
CA ALA A 196 0.62 -10.15 19.21
C ALA A 196 1.43 -10.69 18.01
N ASP A 197 2.30 -11.66 18.30
CA ASP A 197 3.18 -12.28 17.30
C ASP A 197 2.46 -13.04 16.19
N ASP A 198 1.22 -13.46 16.44
CA ASP A 198 0.31 -14.06 15.46
C ASP A 198 -0.55 -13.01 14.73
N LEU A 199 -0.22 -11.72 14.92
CA LEU A 199 -0.91 -10.56 14.38
C LEU A 199 -2.37 -10.44 14.83
N ALA A 200 -2.73 -10.99 16.00
CA ALA A 200 -4.01 -10.70 16.67
C ALA A 200 -3.91 -9.41 17.51
N ILE A 201 -5.03 -8.70 17.69
CA ILE A 201 -5.10 -7.55 18.62
C ILE A 201 -4.67 -7.97 20.03
N ALA A 202 -3.73 -7.21 20.61
CA ALA A 202 -3.14 -7.48 21.93
C ALA A 202 -3.35 -6.34 22.94
N GLY A 203 -4.14 -5.32 22.59
CA GLY A 203 -4.40 -4.19 23.48
C GLY A 203 -5.43 -3.22 22.89
N SER A 204 -5.78 -2.20 23.67
CA SER A 204 -6.74 -1.18 23.25
C SER A 204 -6.16 -0.31 22.14
N PRO A 205 -7.00 0.09 21.15
CA PRO A 205 -6.57 1.05 20.15
C PRO A 205 -6.35 2.43 20.76
N LEU A 206 -5.44 3.19 20.16
CA LEU A 206 -5.26 4.61 20.40
C LEU A 206 -5.60 5.40 19.13
N THR A 207 -6.25 6.54 19.30
CA THR A 207 -6.43 7.52 18.21
C THR A 207 -5.13 8.30 18.04
N LEU A 208 -4.57 8.26 16.83
CA LEU A 208 -3.34 8.96 16.48
C LEU A 208 -3.62 10.43 16.15
N PHE A 209 -4.63 10.66 15.32
CA PHE A 209 -5.16 11.97 14.96
C PHE A 209 -6.49 11.83 14.22
N LYS A 210 -7.23 12.92 14.12
CA LYS A 210 -8.43 13.06 13.28
C LYS A 210 -8.08 13.70 11.94
N ALA A 211 -8.83 13.36 10.90
CA ALA A 211 -8.72 14.01 9.60
C ALA A 211 -8.72 15.55 9.68
N SER A 212 -9.60 16.11 10.52
CA SER A 212 -9.77 17.55 10.72
C SER A 212 -8.56 18.28 11.31
N GLU A 213 -7.57 17.56 11.83
CA GLU A 213 -6.32 18.15 12.32
C GLU A 213 -5.38 18.54 11.16
N GLY A 214 -5.60 18.01 9.96
CA GLY A 214 -4.90 18.41 8.75
C GLY A 214 -5.43 19.75 8.22
N PRO A 215 -4.65 20.85 8.22
CA PRO A 215 -5.14 22.16 7.78
C PRO A 215 -5.48 22.24 6.29
N TRP A 216 -5.05 21.25 5.51
CA TRP A 216 -5.30 21.11 4.07
C TRP A 216 -6.54 20.26 3.76
N VAL A 217 -7.13 19.60 4.76
CA VAL A 217 -8.27 18.69 4.59
C VAL A 217 -9.55 19.48 4.42
N VAL A 218 -10.33 19.07 3.42
CA VAL A 218 -11.65 19.62 3.10
C VAL A 218 -12.70 18.55 3.35
N GLY A 219 -13.65 18.85 4.23
CA GLY A 219 -14.77 17.97 4.53
C GLY A 219 -15.68 17.78 3.31
N GLN A 220 -16.19 16.56 3.14
CA GLN A 220 -17.03 16.14 2.03
C GLN A 220 -18.50 16.21 2.43
N LYS A 221 -19.28 17.05 1.73
CA LYS A 221 -20.72 17.15 2.00
C LYS A 221 -21.44 15.92 1.47
N GLN A 222 -22.19 15.26 2.35
CA GLN A 222 -22.92 14.05 2.02
C GLN A 222 -24.36 14.37 1.58
N PRO A 223 -25.03 13.47 0.82
CA PRO A 223 -26.42 13.66 0.39
C PRO A 223 -27.39 13.90 1.56
N GLN A 224 -27.08 13.34 2.73
CA GLN A 224 -27.86 13.48 3.95
C GLN A 224 -27.67 14.83 4.67
N GLY A 225 -26.76 15.68 4.16
CA GLY A 225 -26.59 17.08 4.57
C GLY A 225 -25.44 17.34 5.54
N ASP A 226 -24.85 16.31 6.14
CA ASP A 226 -23.69 16.45 7.01
C ASP A 226 -22.37 16.47 6.21
N THR A 227 -21.31 16.93 6.88
CA THR A 227 -19.96 17.01 6.31
C THR A 227 -19.08 15.99 7.01
N VAL A 228 -18.45 15.11 6.23
CA VAL A 228 -17.59 14.05 6.74
C VAL A 228 -16.13 14.33 6.38
N TYR A 229 -15.20 13.79 7.16
CA TYR A 229 -13.77 13.97 6.92
C TYR A 229 -13.12 12.61 6.78
N VAL A 230 -12.50 12.35 5.63
CA VAL A 230 -11.97 11.02 5.27
C VAL A 230 -10.54 10.86 5.82
N THR A 231 -10.20 9.63 6.20
CA THR A 231 -8.85 9.17 6.54
C THR A 231 -8.69 7.82 5.88
N ASP A 232 -7.76 7.69 4.94
CA ASP A 232 -7.51 6.45 4.19
C ASP A 232 -6.00 6.19 4.04
N GLY A 233 -5.64 4.95 3.69
CA GLY A 233 -4.30 4.53 3.24
C GLY A 233 -3.12 4.89 4.15
N PRO A 234 -3.08 4.50 5.44
CA PRO A 234 -1.93 4.76 6.29
C PRO A 234 -0.74 3.84 5.95
N GLU A 235 0.44 4.40 5.71
CA GLU A 235 1.69 3.62 5.66
C GLU A 235 2.78 4.28 6.50
N LEU A 236 3.43 3.51 7.38
CA LEU A 236 4.43 4.02 8.31
C LEU A 236 5.84 3.89 7.72
N TYR A 237 6.60 4.98 7.76
CA TYR A 237 7.97 5.03 7.26
C TYR A 237 8.91 5.60 8.31
N ARG A 238 9.98 4.85 8.64
CA ARG A 238 11.07 5.35 9.48
C ARG A 238 12.18 5.91 8.61
N THR A 239 12.48 7.19 8.82
CA THR A 239 13.48 7.91 8.04
C THR A 239 14.90 7.50 8.37
N LYS A 240 15.84 7.89 7.53
CA LYS A 240 17.29 7.69 7.74
C LYS A 240 17.82 8.34 9.03
N THR A 241 17.13 9.34 9.58
CA THR A 241 17.48 9.99 10.85
C THR A 241 16.70 9.43 12.04
N GLY A 242 15.83 8.44 11.81
CA GLY A 242 15.04 7.78 12.84
C GLY A 242 13.69 8.45 13.13
N ALA A 243 13.31 9.52 12.43
CA ALA A 243 11.96 10.09 12.54
C ALA A 243 10.91 9.09 12.03
N LEU A 244 9.72 9.12 12.63
CA LEU A 244 8.60 8.28 12.20
C LEU A 244 7.60 9.15 11.43
N LEU A 245 7.38 8.80 10.17
CA LEU A 245 6.43 9.42 9.27
C LEU A 245 5.28 8.46 8.99
N MET A 246 4.16 9.03 8.56
CA MET A 246 3.00 8.31 8.06
C MET A 246 2.58 8.94 6.73
N LEU A 247 2.53 8.14 5.67
CA LEU A 247 1.72 8.45 4.50
C LEU A 247 0.26 8.24 4.85
N TRP A 248 -0.62 9.13 4.39
CA TRP A 248 -2.06 8.98 4.53
C TRP A 248 -2.80 9.86 3.53
N SER A 249 -4.06 9.52 3.27
CA SER A 249 -4.88 10.23 2.29
C SER A 249 -6.18 10.78 2.86
N SER A 250 -6.63 11.87 2.24
CA SER A 250 -7.92 12.53 2.50
C SER A 250 -8.32 13.38 1.28
N TYR A 251 -9.39 14.16 1.41
CA TYR A 251 -9.81 15.10 0.38
C TYR A 251 -9.28 16.50 0.66
N GLY A 252 -8.71 17.13 -0.36
CA GLY A 252 -8.37 18.55 -0.37
C GLY A 252 -9.30 19.35 -1.28
N ALA A 253 -8.95 20.62 -1.52
CA ALA A 253 -9.76 21.52 -2.35
C ALA A 253 -9.91 21.09 -3.82
N LYS A 254 -9.08 20.16 -4.31
CA LYS A 254 -9.02 19.71 -5.70
C LYS A 254 -9.09 18.19 -5.85
N GLY A 255 -9.87 17.52 -4.99
CA GLY A 255 -10.06 16.07 -5.01
C GLY A 255 -9.20 15.34 -3.97
N TYR A 256 -9.01 14.05 -4.18
CA TYR A 256 -8.22 13.18 -3.31
C TYR A 256 -6.73 13.59 -3.27
N VAL A 257 -6.09 13.42 -2.11
CA VAL A 257 -4.73 13.93 -1.83
C VAL A 257 -3.94 12.91 -1.03
N GLU A 258 -2.72 12.63 -1.50
CA GLU A 258 -1.66 11.93 -0.78
C GLU A 258 -0.92 12.95 0.09
N ALA A 259 -0.76 12.65 1.37
CA ALA A 259 -0.15 13.54 2.34
C ALA A 259 0.73 12.78 3.32
N GLN A 260 1.41 13.54 4.18
CA GLN A 260 2.24 12.95 5.23
C GLN A 260 2.02 13.62 6.59
N ALA A 261 2.20 12.82 7.64
CA ALA A 261 2.27 13.26 9.03
C ALA A 261 3.58 12.78 9.68
N ARG A 262 4.00 13.45 10.76
CA ARG A 262 5.20 13.13 11.52
C ARG A 262 4.88 12.92 12.98
N SER A 263 5.34 11.83 13.57
CA SER A 263 5.34 11.67 15.02
C SER A 263 6.42 12.55 15.65
N LYS A 264 6.02 13.50 16.51
CA LYS A 264 6.95 14.40 17.21
C LYS A 264 7.82 13.68 18.24
N SER A 265 7.36 12.54 18.76
CA SER A 265 8.12 11.71 19.70
C SER A 265 9.02 10.68 19.00
N GLY A 266 8.76 10.39 17.71
CA GLY A 266 9.40 9.29 16.99
C GLY A 266 8.80 7.90 17.28
N SER A 267 7.76 7.83 18.11
CA SER A 267 7.00 6.61 18.44
C SER A 267 5.58 6.64 17.87
N ILE A 268 4.90 5.50 17.83
CA ILE A 268 3.57 5.36 17.20
C ILE A 268 2.52 6.20 17.92
N GLU A 269 2.67 6.42 19.22
CA GLU A 269 1.76 7.17 20.07
C GLU A 269 1.69 8.67 19.72
N GLY A 270 2.63 9.18 18.92
CA GLY A 270 2.67 10.59 18.56
C GLY A 270 3.15 11.48 19.71
N PRO A 271 2.69 12.74 19.82
CA PRO A 271 1.63 13.36 19.01
C PRO A 271 2.04 13.50 17.54
N TRP A 272 1.04 13.47 16.65
CA TRP A 272 1.23 13.53 15.20
C TRP A 272 1.07 14.96 14.67
N GLU A 273 2.08 15.42 13.95
CA GLU A 273 2.11 16.69 13.25
C GLU A 273 1.74 16.52 11.78
N GLN A 274 0.77 17.28 11.30
CA GLN A 274 0.34 17.24 9.91
C GLN A 274 1.29 18.09 9.06
N LEU A 275 2.15 17.45 8.24
CA LEU A 275 3.14 18.16 7.42
C LEU A 275 2.54 18.67 6.10
N GLY A 276 1.49 18.01 5.61
CA GLY A 276 0.73 18.45 4.45
C GLY A 276 0.83 17.53 3.23
N PRO A 277 0.25 17.98 2.10
CA PRO A 277 0.19 17.19 0.87
C PRO A 277 1.57 16.89 0.27
N LEU A 278 1.71 15.68 -0.26
CA LEU A 278 2.80 15.24 -1.13
C LEU A 278 2.38 15.28 -2.60
N VAL A 279 1.21 14.70 -2.91
CA VAL A 279 0.66 14.65 -4.26
C VAL A 279 -0.82 15.02 -4.21
N GLN A 280 -1.20 15.96 -5.07
CA GLN A 280 -2.58 16.43 -5.22
C GLN A 280 -3.10 16.05 -6.62
N ARG A 281 -4.29 16.58 -6.97
CA ARG A 281 -5.00 16.32 -8.23
C ARG A 281 -5.57 14.90 -8.28
N ASP A 282 -6.43 14.63 -7.30
CA ASP A 282 -7.19 13.39 -7.22
C ASP A 282 -6.29 12.14 -7.15
N SER A 283 -5.27 12.23 -6.30
CA SER A 283 -4.19 11.24 -6.16
C SER A 283 -4.08 10.84 -4.71
N GLY A 284 -3.93 9.55 -4.41
CA GLY A 284 -3.77 9.13 -3.03
C GLY A 284 -3.62 7.62 -2.87
N HIS A 285 -3.70 7.20 -1.62
CA HIS A 285 -3.42 5.85 -1.16
C HIS A 285 -2.04 5.38 -1.65
N GLY A 286 -1.03 6.21 -1.38
CA GLY A 286 0.34 5.94 -1.74
C GLY A 286 1.04 4.98 -0.79
N MET A 287 1.97 4.21 -1.33
CA MET A 287 2.89 3.39 -0.54
C MET A 287 4.33 3.51 -1.06
N LEU A 288 5.28 3.36 -0.15
CA LEU A 288 6.71 3.49 -0.38
C LEU A 288 7.35 2.12 -0.56
N PHE A 289 8.29 2.04 -1.50
CA PHE A 289 9.16 0.89 -1.63
C PHE A 289 10.55 1.33 -2.08
N ARG A 290 11.54 0.46 -1.88
CA ARG A 290 12.87 0.66 -2.46
C ARG A 290 12.97 -0.12 -3.75
N ALA A 291 13.29 0.58 -4.84
CA ALA A 291 13.67 -0.06 -6.08
C ALA A 291 15.01 -0.81 -5.90
N PHE A 292 15.25 -1.76 -6.79
CA PHE A 292 16.44 -2.62 -6.79
C PHE A 292 17.76 -1.87 -7.02
N ASP A 293 17.70 -0.61 -7.44
CA ASP A 293 18.83 0.31 -7.58
C ASP A 293 19.01 1.23 -6.35
N GLY A 294 18.18 1.05 -5.31
CA GLY A 294 18.24 1.79 -4.06
C GLY A 294 17.39 3.06 -4.02
N ARG A 295 16.79 3.50 -5.13
CA ARG A 295 15.86 4.66 -5.13
C ARG A 295 14.68 4.39 -4.22
N LEU A 296 14.29 5.38 -3.42
CA LEU A 296 13.01 5.38 -2.72
C LEU A 296 11.93 5.78 -3.73
N MET A 297 10.92 4.93 -3.88
CA MET A 297 9.82 5.12 -4.80
C MET A 297 8.51 5.18 -4.02
N MET A 298 7.52 5.89 -4.54
CA MET A 298 6.13 5.80 -4.12
C MET A 298 5.28 5.39 -5.31
N ILE A 299 4.38 4.43 -5.10
CA ILE A 299 3.26 4.18 -6.04
C ILE A 299 1.97 4.63 -5.36
N LEU A 300 1.09 5.27 -6.14
CA LEU A 300 -0.24 5.65 -5.70
C LEU A 300 -1.22 5.50 -6.86
N HIS A 301 -2.51 5.71 -6.61
CA HIS A 301 -3.51 5.72 -7.67
C HIS A 301 -3.95 7.14 -8.06
N ARG A 302 -4.20 7.35 -9.36
CA ARG A 302 -4.76 8.60 -9.92
C ARG A 302 -5.45 8.35 -11.26
N PRO A 303 -6.61 8.97 -11.53
CA PRO A 303 -7.50 9.65 -10.58
C PRO A 303 -8.15 8.66 -9.61
N PHE A 304 -9.01 9.12 -8.68
CA PHE A 304 -9.72 8.23 -7.76
C PHE A 304 -10.69 7.29 -8.51
N ALA A 305 -11.44 7.83 -9.48
CA ALA A 305 -12.30 7.03 -10.35
C ALA A 305 -11.55 6.55 -11.60
N ASN A 306 -11.75 5.30 -12.04
CA ASN A 306 -10.98 4.68 -13.13
C ASN A 306 -9.46 4.77 -12.90
N ALA A 307 -9.08 4.43 -11.67
CA ALA A 307 -7.75 4.60 -11.13
C ALA A 307 -6.66 3.86 -11.93
N LEU A 308 -5.56 4.57 -12.18
CA LEU A 308 -4.32 4.06 -12.76
C LEU A 308 -3.18 4.24 -11.74
N GLY A 309 -2.16 3.40 -11.83
CA GLY A 309 -0.96 3.55 -11.02
C GLY A 309 -0.12 4.73 -11.51
N LYS A 310 0.50 5.45 -10.56
CA LYS A 310 1.51 6.48 -10.81
C LYS A 310 2.71 6.27 -9.93
N LEU A 311 3.89 6.38 -10.51
CA LEU A 311 5.15 6.14 -9.83
C LEU A 311 5.89 7.46 -9.60
N TYR A 312 6.40 7.66 -8.40
CA TYR A 312 7.15 8.84 -8.02
C TYR A 312 8.49 8.43 -7.45
N GLU A 313 9.55 9.10 -7.87
CA GLU A 313 10.80 9.08 -7.12
C GLU A 313 10.66 9.98 -5.89
N MET A 314 11.02 9.44 -4.73
CA MET A 314 10.88 10.10 -3.46
C MET A 314 12.25 10.36 -2.85
N ARG A 315 12.31 11.35 -1.96
CA ARG A 315 13.49 11.64 -1.16
C ARG A 315 13.13 11.67 0.32
N ASP A 316 13.93 10.95 1.09
CA ASP A 316 13.96 11.03 2.54
C ASP A 316 14.86 12.22 2.94
N GLU A 317 14.22 13.31 3.41
CA GLU A 317 14.90 14.53 3.88
C GLU A 317 15.31 14.43 5.35
N GLY A 318 15.05 13.30 6.01
CA GLY A 318 15.30 13.06 7.43
C GLY A 318 14.07 13.34 8.30
N ASP A 319 13.45 14.52 8.17
CA ASP A 319 12.29 14.90 9.00
C ASP A 319 10.95 14.91 8.24
N ARG A 320 11.00 14.60 6.94
CA ARG A 320 9.87 14.54 5.99
C ARG A 320 10.27 13.78 4.72
N LEU A 321 9.27 13.49 3.90
CA LEU A 321 9.42 13.03 2.52
C LEU A 321 9.20 14.19 1.54
N SER A 322 9.87 14.15 0.40
CA SER A 322 9.61 15.04 -0.74
C SER A 322 9.51 14.24 -2.04
N VAL A 323 8.64 14.71 -2.94
CA VAL A 323 8.56 14.16 -4.31
C VAL A 323 9.70 14.77 -5.13
N VAL A 324 10.56 13.92 -5.71
CA VAL A 324 11.62 14.36 -6.61
C VAL A 324 11.06 14.62 -8.00
N ARG A 325 10.31 13.64 -8.52
CA ARG A 325 9.63 13.70 -9.83
C ARG A 325 8.62 12.57 -9.96
N GLU A 326 7.69 12.71 -10.91
CA GLU A 326 6.91 11.58 -11.43
C GLU A 326 7.77 10.77 -12.42
N ALA A 327 7.78 9.45 -12.29
CA ALA A 327 8.53 8.51 -13.11
C ALA A 327 7.71 8.11 -14.36
N THR A 328 7.44 9.10 -15.22
CA THR A 328 6.57 8.94 -16.39
C THR A 328 7.08 7.91 -17.40
N GLU A 329 8.38 7.62 -17.38
CA GLU A 329 8.98 6.56 -18.18
C GLU A 329 8.55 5.15 -17.76
N LEU A 330 8.02 5.00 -16.54
CA LEU A 330 7.53 3.75 -15.96
C LEU A 330 6.00 3.65 -15.98
N ASP A 331 5.30 4.76 -15.71
CA ASP A 331 3.83 4.76 -15.61
C ASP A 331 3.09 5.25 -16.88
N GLY A 332 3.82 5.79 -17.85
CA GLY A 332 3.27 6.22 -19.14
C GLY A 332 2.47 7.53 -19.11
N GLU A 333 2.52 8.32 -18.04
CA GLU A 333 1.82 9.59 -17.95
C GLU A 333 2.35 10.63 -18.96
N ALA A 334 1.45 11.20 -19.76
CA ALA A 334 1.78 12.25 -20.70
C ALA A 334 1.86 13.64 -20.04
N TYR A 335 1.10 13.86 -18.96
CA TYR A 335 0.98 15.15 -18.27
C TYR A 335 1.27 15.01 -16.76
N PRO A 336 2.55 14.91 -16.36
CA PRO A 336 2.90 14.67 -14.97
C PRO A 336 2.45 15.80 -14.04
N THR A 337 2.17 15.42 -12.79
CA THR A 337 1.87 16.35 -11.70
C THR A 337 3.12 17.04 -11.16
N HIS A 338 4.26 16.35 -11.22
CA HIS A 338 5.55 16.82 -10.76
C HIS A 338 6.56 16.69 -11.90
N PRO A 339 6.85 17.78 -12.63
CA PRO A 339 7.83 17.73 -13.71
C PRO A 339 9.22 17.44 -13.14
N CYS A 340 10.05 16.76 -13.94
CA CYS A 340 11.47 16.61 -13.64
C CYS A 340 12.12 17.99 -13.51
N VAL A 341 12.82 18.24 -12.40
CA VAL A 341 13.57 19.48 -12.19
C VAL A 341 14.94 19.35 -12.85
N ALA A 342 15.24 20.22 -13.82
CA ALA A 342 16.57 20.29 -14.44
C ALA A 342 17.65 20.60 -13.37
N GLY A 343 18.71 19.77 -13.32
CA GLY A 343 19.84 19.94 -12.39
C GLY A 343 20.00 18.86 -11.32
N HIS A 344 19.08 17.90 -11.21
CA HIS A 344 19.27 16.68 -10.43
C HIS A 344 19.68 15.53 -11.35
N SER A 345 20.98 15.35 -11.59
CA SER A 345 21.48 14.17 -12.33
C SER A 345 21.55 12.95 -11.41
N SER A 346 20.89 11.87 -11.82
CA SER A 346 21.24 10.52 -11.39
C SER A 346 22.56 10.13 -12.07
N PHE A 347 23.65 10.11 -11.31
CA PHE A 347 24.95 9.49 -11.64
C PHE A 347 25.73 10.04 -12.87
N ASP A 348 26.98 10.45 -12.60
CA ASP A 348 28.13 10.42 -13.50
C ASP A 348 28.02 11.07 -14.89
N GLY A 349 27.78 12.39 -14.92
CA GLY A 349 28.38 13.24 -15.95
C GLY A 349 27.90 13.05 -17.40
N ALA A 350 26.75 12.44 -17.62
CA ALA A 350 26.07 12.45 -18.92
C ALA A 350 24.68 13.10 -18.79
N THR A 351 24.51 14.30 -19.34
CA THR A 351 23.19 14.81 -19.71
C THR A 351 22.69 14.04 -20.96
N PRO A 352 21.39 13.71 -21.06
CA PRO A 352 20.30 14.68 -20.94
C PRO A 352 19.63 14.65 -19.56
N GLY A 353 19.59 15.81 -18.91
CA GLY A 353 18.59 16.05 -17.89
C GLY A 353 17.27 16.28 -18.62
N CYS A 354 16.40 15.27 -18.58
CA CYS A 354 15.26 15.11 -19.48
C CYS A 354 15.66 14.89 -20.95
#